data_AF-A0A9W8WV87-F1
#
_entry.id   AF-A0A9W8WV87-F1
#
_cell.length_a   1.000
_cell.length_b   1.000
_cell.length_c   1.000
_cell.angle_alpha   90.00
_cell.angle_beta   90.00
_cell.angle_gamma   90.00
#
_symmetry.space_group_name_H-M   'P 1'
#
loop_
_entity.id
_entity.type
_entity.pdbx_description
1 polymer ?
#
loop_
_entity_poly.entity_id
_entity_poly.type
_entity_poly.pdbx_seq_one_letter_code
_entity_poly.pdbx_strand_id
1 'polypeptide(L)'
;MSGTELDEAAERTGDDGVTLRLTLEVQRPHRNAFGFSVPSREDLSPRFLALLPLMKDARKLKMVVWPGFDWWNGPPRVSPLELWRQRKALLKSTSADQTGQNQQQREAGSVSASNTAPKVDAVTVAVGKILAQLPAVEELELSVFIATGDLFRWDLPDVKWEKIQPWLDAPISKTVGKHLRKVTTSLTSVWQWPESDVAGQQPFYVQKEVRDAVARNKWCVERQAGWRAPMFEHLAHLAALELPDTSVNETFERIDA
;
A
#
# COMPACT_ATOMS: atom_id res chain seq x y z
N MET A 1 -19.09 16.77 8.04
CA MET A 1 -17.69 16.59 8.45
C MET A 1 -16.83 16.52 7.21
N SER A 2 -15.79 17.33 7.12
CA SER A 2 -14.81 17.23 6.03
C SER A 2 -14.00 15.95 6.21
N GLY A 3 -13.53 15.35 5.11
CA GLY A 3 -12.70 14.12 5.20
C GLY A 3 -11.49 14.27 6.13
N THR A 4 -10.98 15.50 6.29
CA THR A 4 -9.88 15.83 7.20
C THR A 4 -10.17 15.56 8.68
N GLU A 5 -11.42 15.71 9.14
CA GLU A 5 -11.76 15.50 10.56
C GLU A 5 -11.68 14.01 10.93
N LEU A 6 -12.13 13.13 10.02
CA LEU A 6 -12.01 11.68 10.17
C LEU A 6 -10.55 11.26 10.20
N ASP A 7 -9.75 11.79 9.27
CA ASP A 7 -8.34 11.42 9.15
C ASP A 7 -7.56 11.80 10.43
N GLU A 8 -7.76 13.02 10.92
CA GLU A 8 -7.15 13.51 12.15
C GLU A 8 -7.61 12.72 13.38
N ALA A 9 -8.88 12.34 13.46
CA ALA A 9 -9.40 11.52 14.55
C ALA A 9 -8.77 10.12 14.53
N ALA A 10 -8.63 9.51 13.36
CA ALA A 10 -8.03 8.19 13.20
C ALA A 10 -6.54 8.17 13.55
N GLU A 11 -5.80 9.19 13.12
CA GLU A 11 -4.39 9.36 13.47
C GLU A 11 -4.19 9.50 14.98
N ARG A 12 -5.10 10.21 15.66
CA ARG A 12 -5.07 10.39 17.12
C ARG A 12 -5.37 9.10 17.89
N THR A 13 -6.27 8.24 17.39
CA THR A 13 -6.60 6.96 18.05
C THR A 13 -5.38 6.06 18.21
N GLY A 14 -4.39 6.16 17.32
CA GLY A 14 -3.15 5.35 17.35
C GLY A 14 -1.95 6.04 17.99
N ASP A 15 -2.11 7.21 18.59
CA ASP A 15 -1.03 8.01 19.18
C ASP A 15 -0.77 7.63 20.64
N ASP A 16 0.48 7.33 20.98
CA ASP A 16 0.91 7.08 22.36
C ASP A 16 1.50 8.35 23.02
N GLY A 17 1.61 9.45 22.27
CA GLY A 17 2.18 10.73 22.73
C GLY A 17 3.70 10.71 22.94
N VAL A 18 4.37 9.58 22.67
CA VAL A 18 5.80 9.38 22.93
C VAL A 18 6.56 9.02 21.65
N THR A 19 5.96 8.18 20.81
CA THR A 19 6.53 7.73 19.54
C THR A 19 6.39 8.81 18.49
N LEU A 20 7.49 9.11 17.80
CA LEU A 20 7.48 10.05 16.68
C LEU A 20 6.51 9.55 15.59
N ARG A 21 5.46 10.31 15.32
CA ARG A 21 4.48 10.02 14.25
C ARG A 21 4.64 10.98 13.08
N LEU A 22 4.64 10.44 11.87
CA LEU A 22 4.58 11.20 10.62
C LEU A 22 3.37 10.76 9.80
N THR A 23 2.67 11.73 9.22
CA THR A 23 1.55 11.48 8.31
C THR A 23 2.01 11.75 6.88
N LEU A 24 1.76 10.80 5.98
CA LEU A 24 2.14 10.82 4.57
C LEU A 24 0.89 10.79 3.69
N GLU A 25 0.61 11.91 3.04
CA GLU A 25 -0.40 11.96 1.99
C GLU A 25 0.27 11.70 0.65
N VAL A 26 -0.02 10.55 0.03
CA VAL A 26 0.65 10.10 -1.20
C VAL A 26 -0.33 10.08 -2.35
N GLN A 27 -0.10 10.89 -3.38
CA GLN A 27 -0.99 11.01 -4.55
C GLN A 27 -2.45 11.38 -4.20
N ARG A 28 -2.70 11.87 -2.99
CA ARG A 28 -4.01 12.33 -2.57
C ARG A 28 -4.30 13.68 -3.23
N PRO A 29 -5.48 13.90 -3.85
CA PRO A 29 -5.83 15.19 -4.43
C PRO A 29 -6.17 16.18 -3.32
N HIS A 30 -5.55 17.35 -3.35
CA HIS A 30 -5.86 18.45 -2.42
C HIS A 30 -6.90 19.34 -3.08
N ARG A 31 -7.99 19.64 -2.35
CA ARG A 31 -8.98 20.62 -2.79
C ARG A 31 -8.45 22.02 -2.48
N ASN A 32 -8.29 22.83 -3.51
CA ASN A 32 -7.95 24.25 -3.38
C ASN A 32 -9.08 25.12 -3.95
N ALA A 33 -8.95 26.44 -3.86
CA ALA A 33 -9.94 27.38 -4.39
C ALA A 33 -10.20 27.25 -5.91
N PHE A 34 -9.29 26.59 -6.64
CA PHE A 34 -9.29 26.45 -8.09
C PHE A 34 -9.53 25.00 -8.57
N GLY A 35 -9.96 24.08 -7.69
CA GLY A 35 -10.25 22.69 -8.03
C GLY A 35 -9.40 21.69 -7.25
N PHE A 36 -9.07 20.57 -7.90
CA PHE A 36 -8.24 19.51 -7.31
C PHE A 36 -6.85 19.53 -7.93
N SER A 37 -5.83 19.49 -7.09
CA SER A 37 -4.43 19.34 -7.53
C SER A 37 -3.75 18.25 -6.71
N VAL A 38 -3.04 17.34 -7.38
CA VAL A 38 -2.14 16.40 -6.70
C VAL A 38 -0.75 17.04 -6.65
N PRO A 39 -0.24 17.42 -5.46
CA PRO A 39 1.07 18.03 -5.38
C PRO A 39 2.15 17.01 -5.75
N SER A 40 2.93 17.29 -6.79
CA SER A 40 4.18 16.55 -7.04
C SER A 40 5.23 17.04 -6.07
N ARG A 41 5.74 16.16 -5.21
CA ARG A 41 6.85 16.44 -4.31
C ARG A 41 7.93 15.41 -4.54
N GLU A 42 9.01 15.86 -5.17
CA GLU A 42 10.21 15.06 -5.28
C GLU A 42 11.00 15.11 -3.97
N ASP A 43 11.09 16.27 -3.32
CA ASP A 43 11.89 16.45 -2.10
C ASP A 43 11.08 16.53 -0.81
N LEU A 44 11.75 16.29 0.31
CA LEU A 44 11.19 16.45 1.65
C LEU A 44 10.90 17.92 1.93
N SER A 45 9.82 18.20 2.67
CA SER A 45 9.44 19.58 2.95
C SER A 45 10.49 20.30 3.81
N PRO A 46 10.75 21.60 3.58
CA PRO A 46 11.65 22.39 4.44
C PRO A 46 11.24 22.36 5.92
N ARG A 47 9.93 22.28 6.20
CA ARG A 47 9.41 22.15 7.57
C ARG A 47 9.84 20.85 8.23
N PHE A 48 9.79 19.74 7.50
CA PHE A 48 10.31 18.46 7.99
C PHE A 48 11.81 18.54 8.29
N LEU A 49 12.59 19.12 7.37
CA LEU A 49 14.03 19.29 7.55
C LEU A 49 14.38 20.13 8.78
N ALA A 50 13.61 21.19 9.05
CA ALA A 50 13.80 22.04 10.23
C ALA A 50 13.56 21.30 11.56
N LEU A 51 12.76 20.22 11.55
CA LEU A 51 12.48 19.40 12.74
C LEU A 51 13.50 18.28 12.96
N LEU A 52 14.39 17.99 11.99
CA LEU A 52 15.36 16.90 12.10
C LEU A 52 16.21 16.92 13.37
N PRO A 53 16.69 18.08 13.88
CA PRO A 53 17.46 18.11 15.12
C PRO A 53 16.71 17.53 16.34
N LEU A 54 15.37 17.60 16.34
CA LEU A 54 14.51 17.07 17.40
C LEU A 54 14.23 15.57 17.22
N MET A 55 14.35 15.05 15.99
CA MET A 55 14.00 13.69 15.62
C MET A 55 15.21 12.76 15.46
N LYS A 56 16.43 13.31 15.42
CA LYS A 56 17.66 12.58 15.06
C LYS A 56 17.95 11.34 15.91
N ASP A 57 17.51 11.33 17.17
CA ASP A 57 17.75 10.26 18.13
C ASP A 57 16.53 9.31 18.27
N ALA A 58 15.49 9.52 17.47
CA ALA A 58 14.28 8.69 17.50
C ALA A 58 14.60 7.27 17.01
N ARG A 59 14.44 6.29 17.92
CA ARG A 59 14.63 4.87 17.59
C ARG A 59 13.38 4.20 17.04
N LYS A 60 12.21 4.76 17.36
CA LYS A 60 10.91 4.26 16.91
C LYS A 60 10.23 5.33 16.08
N LEU A 61 9.68 4.93 14.95
CA LEU A 61 9.00 5.82 14.02
C LEU A 61 7.68 5.18 13.59
N LYS A 62 6.59 5.92 13.78
CA LYS A 62 5.27 5.56 13.26
C LYS A 62 4.98 6.42 12.05
N MET A 63 4.60 5.80 10.94
CA MET A 63 4.17 6.46 9.72
C MET A 63 2.75 6.04 9.39
N VAL A 64 1.86 7.01 9.23
CA VAL A 64 0.51 6.79 8.73
C VAL A 64 0.46 7.27 7.29
N VAL A 65 -0.05 6.45 6.38
CA VAL A 65 -0.15 6.77 4.95
C VAL A 65 -1.61 6.89 4.56
N TRP A 66 -1.96 8.01 3.95
CA TRP A 66 -3.23 8.25 3.27
C TRP A 66 -3.00 8.27 1.75
N PRO A 67 -3.03 7.10 1.09
CA PRO A 67 -2.83 7.00 -0.34
C PRO A 67 -4.07 7.48 -1.12
N GLY A 68 -3.85 8.24 -2.19
CA GLY A 68 -4.86 8.58 -3.18
C GLY A 68 -5.23 7.41 -4.08
N PHE A 69 -6.34 7.56 -4.80
CA PHE A 69 -6.94 6.51 -5.66
C PHE A 69 -5.94 5.83 -6.61
N ASP A 70 -5.04 6.60 -7.23
CA ASP A 70 -4.09 6.07 -8.21
C ASP A 70 -3.13 5.04 -7.62
N TRP A 71 -2.76 5.18 -6.35
CA TRP A 71 -1.86 4.25 -5.66
C TRP A 71 -2.48 2.85 -5.53
N TRP A 72 -3.79 2.78 -5.28
CA TRP A 72 -4.54 1.53 -5.15
C TRP A 72 -4.64 0.73 -6.45
N ASN A 73 -4.37 1.38 -7.59
CA ASN A 73 -4.27 0.69 -8.86
C ASN A 73 -2.93 -0.04 -9.04
N GLY A 74 -2.03 0.08 -8.06
CA GLY A 74 -0.69 -0.50 -8.07
C GLY A 74 0.20 0.07 -9.18
N PRO A 75 1.47 -0.36 -9.24
CA PRO A 75 2.25 -0.14 -10.46
C PRO A 75 1.52 -0.83 -11.63
N PRO A 76 1.55 -0.27 -12.85
CA PRO A 76 0.98 -0.93 -14.02
C PRO A 76 1.69 -2.28 -14.22
N ARG A 77 1.03 -3.35 -13.77
CA ARG A 77 1.42 -4.73 -14.03
C ARG A 77 0.40 -5.27 -15.00
N VAL A 78 0.88 -5.96 -16.04
CA VAL A 78 0.01 -6.81 -16.83
C VAL A 78 -0.44 -7.91 -15.89
N SER A 79 -1.71 -7.90 -15.47
CA SER A 79 -2.20 -8.89 -14.52
C SER A 79 -1.97 -10.31 -15.08
N PRO A 80 -1.72 -11.35 -14.25
CA PRO A 80 -1.59 -12.72 -14.74
C PRO A 80 -2.78 -13.13 -15.62
N LEU A 81 -3.97 -12.63 -15.31
CA LEU A 81 -5.17 -12.80 -16.11
C LEU A 81 -5.10 -12.06 -17.46
N GLU A 82 -4.60 -10.82 -17.51
CA GLU A 82 -4.36 -10.12 -18.78
C GLU A 82 -3.26 -10.79 -19.60
N LEU A 83 -2.17 -11.24 -18.98
CA LEU A 83 -1.14 -12.05 -19.63
C LEU A 83 -1.74 -13.33 -20.20
N TRP A 84 -2.62 -13.99 -19.45
CA TRP A 84 -3.34 -15.17 -19.93
C TRP A 84 -4.30 -14.84 -21.07
N ARG A 85 -5.06 -13.74 -20.98
CA ARG A 85 -5.95 -13.25 -22.05
C ARG A 85 -5.17 -12.88 -23.32
N GLN A 86 -4.04 -12.20 -23.18
CA GLN A 86 -3.11 -11.89 -24.27
C GLN A 86 -2.56 -13.17 -24.90
N ARG A 87 -2.11 -14.15 -24.10
CA ARG A 87 -1.69 -15.47 -24.60
C ARG A 87 -2.82 -16.18 -25.34
N LYS A 88 -4.05 -16.17 -24.82
CA LYS A 88 -5.20 -16.78 -25.47
C LYS A 88 -5.59 -16.08 -26.78
N ALA A 89 -5.47 -14.76 -26.84
CA ALA A 89 -5.71 -13.98 -28.05
C ALA A 89 -4.66 -14.29 -29.13
N LEU A 90 -3.38 -14.38 -28.75
CA LEU A 90 -2.29 -14.77 -29.65
C LEU A 90 -2.48 -16.20 -30.18
N LEU A 91 -2.90 -17.15 -29.33
CA LEU A 91 -3.21 -18.51 -29.76
C LEU A 91 -4.42 -18.58 -30.72
N LYS A 92 -5.39 -17.67 -30.60
CA LYS A 92 -6.53 -17.58 -31.51
C LYS A 92 -6.15 -17.00 -32.88
N SER A 93 -5.23 -16.02 -32.94
CA SER A 93 -4.78 -15.47 -34.22
C SER A 93 -3.98 -16.47 -35.04
N THR A 94 -3.12 -17.28 -34.41
CA THR A 94 -2.31 -18.29 -35.13
C THR A 94 -3.15 -19.43 -35.72
N SER A 95 -4.36 -19.66 -35.18
CA SER A 95 -5.29 -20.70 -35.66
C SER A 95 -6.11 -20.23 -36.87
N ALA A 96 -6.35 -18.93 -37.00
CA ALA A 96 -7.17 -18.37 -38.10
C ALA A 96 -6.38 -18.23 -39.43
N ASP A 97 -5.06 -18.12 -39.38
CA ASP A 97 -4.23 -17.86 -40.57
C ASP A 97 -3.85 -19.11 -41.39
N GLN A 98 -4.28 -20.32 -40.99
CA GLN A 98 -4.06 -21.53 -41.80
C GLN A 98 -5.20 -21.85 -42.78
N THR A 99 -6.25 -21.03 -42.85
CA THR A 99 -7.36 -21.23 -43.79
C THR A 99 -7.49 -20.04 -44.74
N GLY A 100 -6.66 -20.04 -45.80
CA GLY A 100 -6.91 -19.24 -47.00
C GLY A 100 -5.85 -18.19 -47.31
N GLN A 101 -5.04 -18.47 -48.33
CA GLN A 101 -4.30 -17.45 -49.06
C GLN A 101 -5.23 -16.32 -49.53
N ASN A 102 -4.95 -15.07 -49.15
CA ASN A 102 -4.62 -14.02 -50.11
C ASN A 102 -4.15 -12.73 -49.43
N GLN A 103 -3.09 -12.18 -50.01
CA GLN A 103 -2.43 -10.93 -49.65
C GLN A 103 -3.42 -9.77 -49.52
N GLN A 104 -3.53 -9.20 -48.33
CA GLN A 104 -3.64 -7.75 -48.22
C GLN A 104 -2.91 -7.29 -46.95
N GLN A 105 -1.78 -6.66 -47.23
CA GLN A 105 -0.83 -6.02 -46.35
C GLN A 105 -1.55 -4.95 -45.51
N ARG A 106 -2.12 -5.34 -44.36
CA ARG A 106 -2.54 -4.41 -43.32
C ARG A 106 -1.35 -4.17 -42.41
N GLU A 107 -0.83 -2.96 -42.47
CA GLU A 107 0.09 -2.39 -41.50
C GLU A 107 -0.52 -2.55 -40.09
N ALA A 108 -0.11 -3.63 -39.41
CA ALA A 108 -0.43 -3.83 -38.02
C ALA A 108 0.34 -2.77 -37.24
N GLY A 109 -0.40 -1.80 -36.68
CA GLY A 109 0.12 -0.90 -35.66
C GLY A 109 0.78 -1.72 -34.57
N SER A 110 2.11 -1.74 -34.60
CA SER A 110 2.96 -2.26 -33.55
C SER A 110 2.59 -1.50 -32.29
N VAL A 111 1.73 -2.09 -31.46
CA VAL A 111 1.51 -1.66 -30.09
C VAL A 111 2.84 -1.93 -29.40
N SER A 112 3.73 -0.96 -29.50
CA SER A 112 5.01 -0.96 -28.83
C SER A 112 4.72 -1.21 -27.36
N ALA A 113 5.04 -2.41 -26.90
CA ALA A 113 5.15 -2.69 -25.48
C ALA A 113 6.22 -1.72 -24.97
N SER A 114 5.80 -0.57 -24.47
CA SER A 114 6.69 0.43 -23.93
C SER A 114 7.41 -0.25 -22.78
N ASN A 115 8.71 -0.54 -22.98
CA ASN A 115 9.66 -0.97 -21.95
C ASN A 115 9.90 0.18 -20.97
N THR A 116 8.83 0.74 -20.41
CA THR A 116 8.92 1.65 -19.29
C THR A 116 9.30 0.81 -18.09
N ALA A 117 10.50 1.07 -17.56
CA ALA A 117 10.95 0.47 -16.31
C ALA A 117 9.84 0.54 -15.25
N PRO A 118 9.69 -0.48 -14.40
CA PRO A 118 8.62 -0.52 -13.41
C PRO A 118 8.65 0.75 -12.57
N LYS A 119 7.57 1.53 -12.65
CA LYS A 119 7.43 2.78 -11.91
C LYS A 119 7.60 2.47 -10.43
N VAL A 120 8.59 3.08 -9.79
CA VAL A 120 8.84 2.89 -8.36
C VAL A 120 7.65 3.42 -7.57
N ASP A 121 7.21 2.64 -6.59
CA ASP A 121 6.09 3.00 -5.74
C ASP A 121 6.37 4.30 -4.96
N ALA A 122 5.40 5.23 -4.97
CA ALA A 122 5.57 6.56 -4.39
C ALA A 122 5.69 6.52 -2.85
N VAL A 123 5.01 5.58 -2.19
CA VAL A 123 5.10 5.40 -0.73
C VAL A 123 6.48 4.88 -0.37
N THR A 124 6.99 3.85 -1.07
CA THR A 124 8.35 3.34 -0.88
C THR A 124 9.41 4.43 -1.04
N VAL A 125 9.28 5.28 -2.06
CA VAL A 125 10.21 6.40 -2.28
C VAL A 125 10.15 7.39 -1.12
N ALA A 126 8.96 7.79 -0.69
CA ALA A 126 8.78 8.74 0.42
C ALA A 126 9.35 8.19 1.73
N VAL A 127 9.03 6.94 2.08
CA VAL A 127 9.54 6.28 3.29
C VAL A 127 11.06 6.17 3.24
N GLY A 128 11.62 5.76 2.10
CA GLY A 128 13.08 5.69 1.90
C GLY A 128 13.78 7.03 2.12
N LYS A 129 13.23 8.12 1.59
CA LYS A 129 13.78 9.48 1.79
C LYS A 129 13.72 9.92 3.25
N ILE A 130 12.64 9.63 3.96
CA ILE A 130 12.49 9.97 5.39
C ILE A 130 13.49 9.18 6.24
N LEU A 131 13.57 7.87 6.05
CA LEU A 131 14.50 7.02 6.80
C LEU A 131 15.97 7.39 6.54
N ALA A 132 16.30 7.87 5.33
CA ALA A 132 17.64 8.38 5.03
C ALA A 132 18.03 9.60 5.88
N GLN A 133 17.05 10.38 6.35
CA GLN A 133 17.28 11.51 7.26
C GLN A 133 17.21 11.13 8.75
N LEU A 134 16.77 9.91 9.07
CA LEU A 134 16.57 9.43 10.44
C LEU A 134 17.35 8.12 10.70
N PRO A 135 18.70 8.18 10.73
CA PRO A 135 19.54 6.99 10.77
C PRO A 135 19.46 6.19 12.08
N ALA A 136 18.97 6.80 13.16
CA ALA A 136 18.82 6.15 14.47
C ALA A 136 17.58 5.25 14.57
N VAL A 137 16.69 5.27 13.57
CA VAL A 137 15.45 4.48 13.58
C VAL A 137 15.77 2.99 13.50
N GLU A 138 15.40 2.26 14.54
CA GLU A 138 15.53 0.80 14.66
C GLU A 138 14.18 0.08 14.46
N GLU A 139 13.06 0.75 14.78
CA GLU A 139 11.71 0.22 14.63
C GLU A 139 10.84 1.15 13.78
N LEU A 140 10.22 0.60 12.73
CA LEU A 140 9.27 1.30 11.88
C LEU A 140 7.88 0.64 11.95
N GLU A 141 6.86 1.42 12.27
CA GLU A 141 5.45 1.04 12.12
C GLU A 141 4.87 1.85 10.96
N LEU A 142 4.53 1.19 9.85
CA LEU A 142 3.93 1.79 8.66
C LEU A 142 2.48 1.32 8.54
N SER A 143 1.54 2.22 8.73
CA SER A 143 0.10 1.92 8.64
C SER A 143 -0.52 2.66 7.47
N VAL A 144 -1.01 1.91 6.49
CA VAL A 144 -1.75 2.45 5.35
C VAL A 144 -3.22 2.50 5.71
N PHE A 145 -3.79 3.70 5.74
CA PHE A 145 -5.17 3.92 6.11
C PHE A 145 -6.05 4.02 4.86
N ILE A 146 -7.24 3.43 4.96
CA ILE A 146 -8.32 3.58 3.99
C ILE A 146 -9.60 3.89 4.73
N ALA A 147 -10.30 4.94 4.31
CA ALA A 147 -11.63 5.21 4.82
C ALA A 147 -12.55 4.04 4.44
N THR A 148 -13.24 3.46 5.42
CA THR A 148 -14.16 2.35 5.22
C THR A 148 -15.19 2.67 4.14
N GLY A 149 -15.68 3.91 4.05
CA GLY A 149 -16.58 4.32 2.98
C GLY A 149 -15.98 4.26 1.57
N ASP A 150 -14.68 4.56 1.43
CA ASP A 150 -13.97 4.46 0.16
C ASP A 150 -13.73 3.00 -0.26
N LEU A 151 -13.57 2.10 0.71
CA LEU A 151 -13.47 0.66 0.47
C LEU A 151 -14.68 0.11 -0.32
N PHE A 152 -15.88 0.67 -0.13
CA PHE A 152 -17.10 0.26 -0.86
C PHE A 152 -17.40 1.11 -2.09
N ARG A 153 -17.03 2.39 -2.08
CA ARG A 153 -17.34 3.33 -3.16
C ARG A 153 -16.43 3.21 -4.35
N TRP A 154 -15.17 2.88 -4.08
CA TRP A 154 -14.33 2.44 -5.15
C TRP A 154 -14.95 1.11 -5.56
N ASP A 155 -15.47 1.05 -6.78
CA ASP A 155 -15.96 -0.16 -7.45
C ASP A 155 -14.74 -1.12 -7.59
N LEU A 156 -14.29 -1.60 -6.43
CA LEU A 156 -13.14 -2.46 -6.23
C LEU A 156 -13.75 -3.85 -6.36
N PRO A 157 -13.56 -4.56 -7.49
CA PRO A 157 -13.80 -5.99 -7.48
C PRO A 157 -12.95 -6.58 -6.34
N ASP A 158 -13.44 -7.67 -5.75
CA ASP A 158 -12.84 -8.42 -4.63
C ASP A 158 -11.31 -8.63 -4.77
N VAL A 159 -10.79 -8.53 -5.99
CA VAL A 159 -9.46 -8.88 -6.47
C VAL A 159 -8.47 -7.68 -6.49
N LYS A 160 -8.84 -6.43 -6.14
CA LYS A 160 -7.92 -5.27 -6.34
C LYS A 160 -6.86 -5.05 -5.26
N TRP A 161 -7.00 -5.58 -4.04
CA TRP A 161 -5.87 -5.56 -3.11
C TRP A 161 -4.71 -6.41 -3.65
N GLU A 162 -4.94 -7.36 -4.57
CA GLU A 162 -3.88 -8.06 -5.32
C GLU A 162 -2.92 -7.10 -6.05
N LYS A 163 -3.36 -5.89 -6.40
CA LYS A 163 -2.49 -4.93 -7.09
C LYS A 163 -1.48 -4.29 -6.15
N ILE A 164 -1.86 -4.09 -4.88
CA ILE A 164 -1.01 -3.53 -3.83
C ILE A 164 -0.42 -4.61 -2.92
N GLN A 165 -0.93 -5.84 -2.96
CA GLN A 165 -0.42 -6.97 -2.19
C GLN A 165 1.07 -7.20 -2.46
N PRO A 166 1.56 -7.20 -3.72
CA PRO A 166 2.99 -7.28 -3.96
C PRO A 166 3.81 -6.17 -3.31
N TRP A 167 3.21 -5.00 -3.02
CA TRP A 167 3.84 -3.94 -2.27
C TRP A 167 3.79 -4.19 -0.75
N LEU A 168 2.63 -4.60 -0.23
CA LEU A 168 2.46 -4.98 1.18
C LEU A 168 3.34 -6.16 1.59
N ASP A 169 3.56 -7.08 0.66
CA ASP A 169 4.36 -8.29 0.81
C ASP A 169 5.86 -8.00 0.63
N ALA A 170 6.20 -6.93 -0.07
CA ALA A 170 7.57 -6.56 -0.37
C ALA A 170 8.24 -5.86 0.83
N PRO A 171 9.59 -5.90 0.91
CA PRO A 171 10.32 -5.03 1.82
C PRO A 171 9.98 -3.56 1.51
N ILE A 172 9.66 -2.76 2.54
CA ILE A 172 9.28 -1.35 2.40
C ILE A 172 10.31 -0.55 1.59
N SER A 173 11.60 -0.85 1.75
CA SER A 173 12.66 -0.28 0.93
C SER A 173 13.82 -1.26 0.78
N LYS A 174 14.46 -1.26 -0.40
CA LYS A 174 15.73 -1.97 -0.63
C LYS A 174 16.90 -1.30 0.05
N THR A 175 16.78 0.00 0.33
CA THR A 175 17.81 0.81 1.01
C THR A 175 17.51 0.98 2.48
N VAL A 176 16.85 -0.01 3.09
CA VAL A 176 16.60 -0.01 4.54
C VAL A 176 17.93 0.16 5.26
N GLY A 177 17.98 1.17 6.14
CA GLY A 177 19.17 1.47 6.92
C GLY A 177 19.68 0.23 7.65
N LYS A 178 21.01 0.13 7.78
CA LYS A 178 21.67 -0.98 8.52
C LYS A 178 21.16 -1.12 9.97
N HIS A 179 20.53 -0.07 10.50
CA HIS A 179 20.02 0.02 11.86
C HIS A 179 18.58 -0.49 12.03
N LEU A 180 17.79 -0.58 10.95
CA LEU A 180 16.40 -1.04 11.08
C LEU A 180 16.38 -2.52 11.47
N ARG A 181 15.66 -2.85 12.54
CA ARG A 181 15.56 -4.20 13.11
C ARG A 181 14.14 -4.71 13.09
N LYS A 182 13.15 -3.82 13.17
CA LYS A 182 11.74 -4.19 13.20
C LYS A 182 10.96 -3.33 12.24
N VAL A 183 10.11 -3.98 11.46
CA VAL A 183 9.17 -3.32 10.56
C VAL A 183 7.80 -3.92 10.78
N THR A 184 6.80 -3.09 11.02
CA THR A 184 5.40 -3.51 11.04
C THR A 184 4.68 -2.75 9.94
N THR A 185 4.24 -3.44 8.90
CA THR A 185 3.37 -2.85 7.87
C THR A 185 1.94 -3.29 8.14
N SER A 186 0.99 -2.36 8.11
CA SER A 186 -0.43 -2.70 8.22
C SER A 186 -1.29 -2.00 7.18
N LEU A 187 -2.37 -2.66 6.78
CA LEU A 187 -3.47 -2.04 6.02
C LEU A 187 -4.67 -1.97 6.96
N THR A 188 -5.13 -0.75 7.24
CA THR A 188 -6.10 -0.45 8.28
C THR A 188 -7.31 0.26 7.70
N SER A 189 -8.49 -0.31 7.96
CA SER A 189 -9.76 0.33 7.65
C SER A 189 -10.09 1.33 8.75
N VAL A 190 -10.57 2.52 8.38
CA VAL A 190 -10.89 3.61 9.30
C VAL A 190 -12.33 4.06 9.10
N TRP A 191 -13.10 4.16 10.17
CA TRP A 191 -14.48 4.67 10.14
C TRP A 191 -14.76 5.53 11.35
N GLN A 192 -15.83 6.30 11.30
CA GLN A 192 -16.34 7.05 12.45
C GLN A 192 -17.81 6.76 12.60
N TRP A 193 -18.21 6.48 13.84
CA TRP A 193 -19.61 6.32 14.17
C TRP A 193 -20.26 7.70 14.30
N PRO A 194 -21.51 7.90 13.82
CA PRO A 194 -22.18 9.19 13.92
C PRO A 194 -22.28 9.74 15.35
N GLU A 195 -22.27 8.87 16.35
CA GLU A 195 -22.41 9.19 17.77
C GLU A 195 -21.06 9.26 18.52
N SER A 196 -19.93 9.06 17.84
CA SER A 196 -18.61 9.00 18.45
C SER A 196 -17.66 10.02 17.83
N ASP A 197 -16.98 10.79 18.68
CA ASP A 197 -15.86 11.64 18.28
C ASP A 197 -14.57 10.84 18.05
N VAL A 198 -14.56 9.55 18.42
CA VAL A 198 -13.44 8.64 18.22
C VAL A 198 -13.64 7.86 16.93
N ALA A 199 -12.67 7.98 16.02
CA ALA A 199 -12.60 7.14 14.83
C ALA A 199 -12.22 5.71 15.24
N GLY A 200 -13.02 4.75 14.77
CA GLY A 200 -12.72 3.33 14.81
C GLY A 200 -11.67 3.00 13.74
N GLN A 201 -10.77 2.08 14.09
CA GLN A 201 -9.76 1.57 13.18
C GLN A 201 -9.58 0.07 13.39
N GLN A 202 -9.32 -0.68 12.33
CA GLN A 202 -9.05 -2.11 12.39
C GLN A 202 -8.06 -2.50 11.29
N PRO A 203 -6.92 -3.08 11.66
CA PRO A 203 -6.04 -3.68 10.68
C PRO A 203 -6.67 -4.97 10.15
N PHE A 204 -6.65 -5.14 8.82
CA PHE A 204 -7.09 -6.37 8.16
C PHE A 204 -5.96 -7.04 7.37
N TYR A 205 -4.81 -6.37 7.28
CA TYR A 205 -3.53 -6.95 6.88
C TYR A 205 -2.45 -6.43 7.83
N VAL A 206 -1.59 -7.32 8.33
CA VAL A 206 -0.43 -7.00 9.16
C VAL A 206 0.74 -7.87 8.73
N GLN A 207 1.87 -7.25 8.44
CA GLN A 207 3.15 -7.91 8.23
C GLN A 207 4.15 -7.38 9.25
N LYS A 208 4.72 -8.27 10.05
CA LYS A 208 5.80 -7.97 11.00
C LYS A 208 7.07 -8.60 10.49
N GLU A 209 8.12 -7.81 10.37
CA GLU A 209 9.44 -8.25 10.00
C GLU A 209 10.41 -7.95 11.15
N VAL A 210 11.15 -8.96 11.57
CA VAL A 210 12.19 -8.84 12.60
C VAL A 210 13.51 -9.33 12.03
N ARG A 211 14.52 -8.47 12.04
CA ARG A 211 15.86 -8.79 11.57
C ARG A 211 16.58 -9.64 12.60
N ASP A 212 17.22 -10.71 12.15
CA ASP A 212 18.08 -11.55 12.98
C ASP A 212 19.30 -10.75 13.45
N ALA A 213 19.57 -10.79 14.76
CA ALA A 213 20.69 -10.07 15.37
C ALA A 213 22.06 -10.62 14.95
N VAL A 214 22.13 -11.92 14.62
CA VAL A 214 23.34 -12.65 14.23
C VAL A 214 23.55 -12.55 12.72
N ALA A 215 22.50 -12.85 11.95
CA ALA A 215 22.52 -12.79 10.49
C ALA A 215 21.88 -11.47 10.00
N ARG A 216 22.68 -10.40 9.88
CA ARG A 216 22.19 -9.03 9.58
C ARG A 216 21.35 -8.89 8.30
N ASN A 217 21.40 -9.85 7.38
CA ASN A 217 20.63 -9.87 6.13
C ASN A 217 19.40 -10.80 6.16
N LYS A 218 19.13 -11.45 7.30
CA LYS A 218 18.04 -12.39 7.47
C LYS A 218 16.90 -11.75 8.26
N TRP A 219 15.68 -11.91 7.77
CA TRP A 219 14.46 -11.42 8.39
C TRP A 219 13.52 -12.59 8.67
N CYS A 220 12.94 -12.62 9.87
CA CYS A 220 11.74 -13.40 10.15
C CYS A 220 10.53 -12.54 9.80
N VAL A 221 9.68 -13.04 8.91
CA VAL A 221 8.47 -12.37 8.46
C VAL A 221 7.26 -13.15 8.97
N GLU A 222 6.43 -12.48 9.76
CA GLU A 222 5.12 -12.95 10.19
C GLU A 222 4.05 -12.14 9.48
N ARG A 223 3.14 -12.80 8.79
CA ARG A 223 2.04 -12.17 8.06
C ARG A 223 0.72 -12.70 8.57
N GLN A 224 -0.18 -11.77 8.84
CA GLN A 224 -1.56 -12.03 9.16
C GLN A 224 -2.43 -11.20 8.21
N ALA A 225 -3.19 -11.87 7.35
CA ALA A 225 -4.17 -11.25 6.49
C ALA A 225 -5.52 -11.89 6.76
N GLY A 226 -6.56 -11.10 6.96
CA GLY A 226 -7.91 -11.62 7.20
C GLY A 226 -8.93 -10.78 6.46
N TRP A 227 -9.79 -11.43 5.68
CA TRP A 227 -10.89 -10.77 4.97
C TRP A 227 -11.97 -10.22 5.91
N ARG A 228 -11.86 -10.47 7.22
CA ARG A 228 -12.66 -9.78 8.24
C ARG A 228 -12.21 -8.33 8.36
N ALA A 229 -12.48 -7.53 7.34
CA ALA A 229 -12.61 -6.10 7.54
C ALA A 229 -13.64 -5.90 8.69
N PRO A 230 -13.46 -4.92 9.57
CA PRO A 230 -14.26 -4.68 10.77
C PRO A 230 -15.78 -4.60 10.51
N MET A 231 -16.21 -4.24 9.30
CA MET A 231 -17.63 -4.21 8.95
C MET A 231 -18.21 -5.54 8.44
N PHE A 232 -17.40 -6.55 8.12
CA PHE A 232 -17.95 -7.90 7.90
C PHE A 232 -18.48 -8.49 9.20
N GLU A 233 -18.00 -8.09 10.37
CA GLU A 233 -18.66 -8.48 11.62
C GLU A 233 -20.05 -7.85 11.74
N HIS A 234 -20.19 -6.56 11.39
CA HIS A 234 -21.50 -5.89 11.37
C HIS A 234 -22.45 -6.48 10.30
N LEU A 235 -21.95 -6.76 9.09
CA LEU A 235 -22.72 -7.43 8.04
C LEU A 235 -22.99 -8.91 8.35
N ALA A 236 -22.08 -9.63 8.99
CA ALA A 236 -22.30 -11.00 9.45
C ALA A 236 -23.36 -11.04 10.55
N HIS A 237 -23.36 -10.07 11.47
CA HIS A 237 -24.44 -9.89 12.44
C HIS A 237 -25.79 -9.60 11.77
N LEU A 238 -25.81 -8.82 10.69
CA LEU A 238 -27.03 -8.51 9.94
C LEU A 238 -27.50 -9.62 9.00
N ALA A 239 -26.59 -10.48 8.51
CA ALA A 239 -26.88 -11.46 7.47
C ALA A 239 -26.89 -12.92 7.94
N ALA A 240 -26.51 -13.22 9.19
CA ALA A 240 -26.33 -14.58 9.71
C ALA A 240 -25.50 -15.50 8.80
N LEU A 241 -24.62 -14.91 7.99
CA LEU A 241 -23.77 -15.62 7.04
C LEU A 241 -22.57 -16.19 7.78
N GLU A 242 -22.48 -17.51 7.87
CA GLU A 242 -21.25 -18.22 8.20
C GLU A 242 -20.26 -18.05 7.06
N LEU A 243 -19.57 -16.92 7.02
CA LEU A 243 -18.46 -16.74 6.11
C LEU A 243 -17.28 -17.58 6.63
N PRO A 244 -16.62 -18.38 5.77
CA PRO A 244 -15.49 -19.20 6.18
C PRO A 244 -14.37 -18.31 6.74
N ASP A 245 -13.70 -18.80 7.80
CA ASP A 245 -12.52 -18.15 8.34
C ASP A 245 -11.40 -18.21 7.31
N THR A 246 -11.24 -17.10 6.58
CA THR A 246 -10.23 -16.91 5.54
C THR A 246 -9.07 -16.10 6.08
N SER A 247 -8.74 -16.29 7.36
CA SER A 247 -7.50 -15.77 7.92
C SER A 247 -6.31 -16.58 7.40
N VAL A 248 -5.33 -15.86 6.88
CA VAL A 248 -4.04 -16.38 6.43
C VAL A 248 -3.01 -15.93 7.45
N ASN A 249 -2.40 -16.90 8.13
CA ASN A 249 -1.29 -16.68 9.04
C ASN A 249 -0.07 -17.42 8.50
N GLU A 250 0.97 -16.67 8.13
CA GLU A 250 2.18 -17.20 7.52
C GLU A 250 3.40 -16.74 8.33
N THR A 251 4.39 -17.62 8.45
CA THR A 251 5.69 -17.27 9.02
C THR A 251 6.78 -17.87 8.14
N PHE A 252 7.70 -17.04 7.67
CA PHE A 252 8.80 -17.48 6.81
C PHE A 252 10.03 -16.59 6.98
N GLU A 253 11.16 -17.09 6.48
CA GLU A 253 12.42 -16.35 6.51
C GLU A 253 12.67 -15.69 5.15
N ARG A 254 13.08 -14.41 5.16
CA ARG A 254 13.50 -13.67 3.96
C ARG A 254 14.97 -13.30 4.10
N ILE A 255 15.76 -13.59 3.07
CA ILE A 255 17.15 -13.15 2.98
C ILE A 255 17.21 -12.03 1.95
N ASP A 256 17.60 -10.84 2.40
CA ASP A 256 17.82 -9.71 1.50
C ASP A 256 19.21 -9.83 0.84
N ALA A 257 19.28 -9.49 -0.44
CA ALA A 257 20.50 -9.54 -1.26
C ALA A 257 21.44 -8.36 -0.98
#